data_AF-A0A1F8TQ48-F1
#
_entry.id   AF-A0A1F8TQ48-F1
#
_cell.length_a   1.000
_cell.length_b   1.000
_cell.length_c   1.000
_cell.angle_alpha   90.00
_cell.angle_beta   90.00
_cell.angle_gamma   90.00
#
_symmetry.space_group_name_H-M   'P 1'
#
loop_
_entity.id
_entity.type
_entity.pdbx_description
1 polymer ?
#
loop_
_entity_poly.entity_id
_entity_poly.type
_entity_poly.pdbx_seq_one_letter_code
_entity_poly.pdbx_strand_id
1 'polypeptide(L)'
;MPDVEVEVTSDEIEAEILRGRLEAEGIPARVAYRSQIGMPRGWSPGGLGFGIGSFSVRVPEAYADQAREVLGPREPVPVPATTRSKVVTLIAMVMLIGFLITNAAYLVQVLPELFR
;
A
#
# COMPACT_ATOMS: atom_id res chain seq x y z
N MET A 1 -25.65 0.38 -14.62
CA MET A 1 -24.89 1.50 -15.23
C MET A 1 -23.43 1.18 -15.02
N PRO A 2 -22.58 1.21 -16.07
CA PRO A 2 -21.15 0.98 -15.90
C PRO A 2 -20.52 2.12 -15.08
N ASP A 3 -19.65 1.74 -14.15
CA ASP A 3 -18.84 2.69 -13.38
C ASP A 3 -17.46 2.80 -14.05
N VAL A 4 -16.94 4.01 -14.19
CA VAL A 4 -15.63 4.31 -14.76
C VAL A 4 -14.68 4.85 -13.70
N GLU A 5 -13.41 4.52 -13.84
CA GLU A 5 -12.33 5.00 -12.98
C GLU A 5 -11.94 6.43 -13.40
N VAL A 6 -11.93 7.34 -12.44
CA VAL A 6 -11.61 8.76 -12.67
C VAL A 6 -10.29 9.19 -12.02
N GLU A 7 -9.90 8.53 -10.93
CA GLU A 7 -8.64 8.82 -10.22
C GLU A 7 -8.13 7.56 -9.52
N VAL A 8 -6.81 7.45 -9.38
CA VAL A 8 -6.15 6.35 -8.68
C VAL A 8 -5.11 6.89 -7.70
N THR A 9 -5.19 6.48 -6.44
CA THR A 9 -4.22 6.85 -5.40
C THR A 9 -3.76 5.61 -4.62
N SER A 10 -2.58 5.66 -4.02
CA SER A 10 -2.08 4.64 -3.10
C SER A 10 -2.58 4.82 -1.66
N ASP A 11 -3.18 5.97 -1.34
CA ASP A 11 -3.64 6.30 0.02
C ASP A 11 -5.17 6.19 0.14
N GLU A 12 -5.64 5.39 1.10
CA GLU A 12 -7.06 5.21 1.39
C GLU A 12 -7.73 6.52 1.83
N ILE A 13 -7.04 7.32 2.65
CA ILE A 13 -7.57 8.59 3.14
C ILE A 13 -7.73 9.58 1.99
N GLU A 14 -6.75 9.63 1.09
CA GLU A 14 -6.87 10.49 -0.09
C GLU A 14 -8.03 10.08 -0.99
N ALA A 15 -8.23 8.77 -1.21
CA ALA A 15 -9.35 8.26 -2.00
C ALA A 15 -10.71 8.60 -1.38
N GLU A 16 -10.83 8.54 -0.04
CA GLU A 16 -12.04 8.90 0.67
C GLU A 16 -12.32 10.42 0.64
N ILE A 17 -11.28 11.25 0.73
CA ILE A 17 -11.40 12.72 0.56
C ILE A 17 -11.90 13.04 -0.85
N LEU A 18 -11.36 12.36 -1.86
CA LEU A 18 -11.78 12.49 -3.25
C LEU A 18 -13.24 12.09 -3.46
N ARG A 19 -13.65 10.97 -2.87
CA ARG A 19 -15.06 10.54 -2.86
C ARG A 19 -15.95 11.61 -2.25
N GLY A 20 -15.61 12.09 -1.05
CA GLY A 20 -16.40 13.11 -0.36
C GLY A 20 -16.53 14.41 -1.15
N ARG A 21 -15.46 14.83 -1.86
CA ARG A 21 -15.51 16.00 -2.73
C ARG A 21 -16.47 15.82 -3.91
N LEU A 22 -16.47 14.65 -4.54
CA LEU A 22 -17.41 14.35 -5.63
C LEU A 22 -18.86 14.26 -5.12
N GLU A 23 -19.08 13.59 -3.99
CA GLU A 23 -20.40 13.47 -3.38
C GLU A 23 -20.97 14.85 -2.97
N ALA A 24 -20.12 15.78 -2.52
CA ALA A 24 -20.53 17.16 -2.20
C ALA A 24 -21.01 17.95 -3.42
N GLU A 25 -20.51 17.63 -4.61
CA GLU A 25 -20.97 18.19 -5.91
C GLU A 25 -22.17 17.43 -6.49
N GLY A 26 -22.74 16.48 -5.72
CA GLY A 26 -23.87 15.65 -6.16
C GLY A 26 -23.47 14.51 -7.09
N ILE A 27 -22.17 14.22 -7.24
CA ILE A 27 -21.67 13.15 -8.10
C ILE A 27 -21.52 11.87 -7.27
N PRO A 28 -22.28 10.81 -7.58
CA PRO A 28 -22.14 9.54 -6.88
C PRO A 28 -20.77 8.92 -7.17
N ALA A 29 -19.99 8.66 -6.13
CA ALA A 29 -18.65 8.11 -6.21
C ALA A 29 -18.47 6.90 -5.28
N ARG A 30 -17.62 5.95 -5.67
CA ARG A 30 -17.26 4.78 -4.86
C ARG A 30 -15.75 4.58 -4.89
N VAL A 31 -15.17 4.23 -3.74
CA VAL A 31 -13.76 3.84 -3.63
C VAL A 31 -13.67 2.31 -3.78
N ALA A 32 -12.86 1.85 -4.71
CA ALA A 32 -12.60 0.44 -4.94
C ALA A 32 -11.09 0.15 -4.79
N TYR A 33 -10.75 -0.72 -3.84
CA TYR A 33 -9.38 -1.18 -3.66
C TYR A 33 -8.98 -2.19 -4.75
N ARG A 34 -7.87 -1.93 -5.43
CA ARG A 34 -7.25 -2.83 -6.40
C ARG A 34 -5.92 -3.32 -5.85
N SER A 35 -5.87 -4.58 -5.45
CA SER A 35 -4.62 -5.23 -5.05
C SER A 35 -3.78 -5.50 -6.30
N GLN A 36 -2.55 -4.98 -6.40
CA GLN A 36 -1.69 -5.20 -7.58
C GLN A 36 -0.91 -6.52 -7.49
N ILE A 37 -0.85 -7.13 -6.31
CA ILE A 37 -0.32 -8.47 -6.07
C ILE A 37 -1.34 -9.12 -5.14
N GLY A 38 -1.64 -10.41 -5.31
CA GLY A 38 -2.68 -11.16 -4.57
C GLY A 38 -2.46 -11.31 -3.05
N MET A 39 -1.88 -10.30 -2.40
CA MET A 39 -1.67 -10.20 -0.96
C MET A 39 -2.95 -9.68 -0.28
N PRO A 40 -3.58 -10.46 0.62
CA PRO A 40 -4.73 -10.01 1.37
C PRO A 40 -4.41 -8.79 2.25
N ARG A 41 -5.39 -7.91 2.42
CA ARG A 41 -5.36 -6.66 3.22
C ARG A 41 -4.71 -6.82 4.61
N GLY A 42 -4.81 -8.01 5.21
CA GLY A 42 -4.35 -8.31 6.57
C GLY A 42 -2.94 -8.90 6.70
N TRP A 43 -2.22 -9.18 5.61
CA TRP A 43 -0.89 -9.82 5.69
C TRP A 43 0.29 -8.85 5.51
N SER A 44 0.02 -7.56 5.30
CA SER A 44 1.07 -6.53 5.36
C SER A 44 1.52 -6.38 6.81
N PRO A 45 2.77 -6.71 7.16
CA PRO A 45 3.22 -6.65 8.55
C PRO A 45 3.14 -5.20 9.05
N GLY A 46 2.30 -4.95 10.06
CA GLY A 46 2.38 -3.75 10.90
C GLY A 46 2.35 -2.41 10.15
N GLY A 47 1.43 -2.25 9.21
CA GLY A 47 1.23 -0.98 8.52
C GLY A 47 2.44 -0.53 7.70
N LEU A 48 3.33 -1.45 7.27
CA LEU A 48 4.61 -1.18 6.60
C LEU A 48 4.58 -0.46 5.25
N GLY A 49 3.41 0.01 4.78
CA GLY A 49 3.32 0.78 3.54
C GLY A 49 3.67 -0.03 2.28
N PHE A 50 4.02 -1.31 2.42
CA PHE A 50 4.14 -2.28 1.33
C PHE A 50 2.79 -2.87 0.94
N GLY A 51 1.72 -2.08 1.06
CA GLY A 51 0.48 -2.39 0.35
C GLY A 51 0.70 -1.99 -1.10
N ILE A 52 1.16 -2.91 -1.94
CA ILE A 52 1.21 -2.71 -3.40
C ILE A 52 -0.24 -2.87 -3.90
N GLY A 53 -1.04 -1.86 -3.61
CA GLY A 53 -2.45 -1.79 -3.94
C GLY A 53 -2.81 -0.33 -4.13
N SER A 54 -3.71 -0.07 -5.06
CA SER A 54 -4.18 1.27 -5.37
C SER A 54 -5.68 1.35 -5.16
N PHE A 55 -6.13 2.46 -4.59
CA PHE A 55 -7.52 2.81 -4.48
C PHE A 55 -7.94 3.53 -5.75
N SER A 56 -8.97 3.01 -6.40
CA SER A 56 -9.59 3.62 -7.57
C SER A 56 -10.87 4.32 -7.14
N VAL A 57 -10.98 5.61 -7.45
CA VAL A 57 -12.22 6.36 -7.31
C VAL A 57 -13.02 6.15 -8.60
N ARG A 58 -14.24 5.64 -8.45
CA ARG A 58 -15.12 5.29 -9.57
C ARG A 58 -16.44 6.04 -9.48
N VAL A 59 -16.94 6.47 -10.63
CA VAL A 59 -18.22 7.17 -10.77
C VAL A 59 -19.02 6.51 -11.90
N PRO A 60 -20.37 6.60 -11.91
CA PRO A 60 -21.13 6.18 -13.08
C PRO A 60 -20.67 6.95 -14.32
N GLU A 61 -20.62 6.27 -15.46
CA GLU A 61 -20.11 6.83 -16.72
C GLU A 61 -20.74 8.19 -17.09
N ALA A 62 -22.03 8.39 -16.79
CA ALA A 62 -22.76 9.64 -17.02
C ALA A 62 -22.15 10.87 -16.32
N TYR A 63 -21.40 10.68 -15.24
CA TYR A 63 -20.76 11.74 -14.46
C TYR A 63 -19.24 11.82 -14.67
N ALA A 64 -18.68 11.03 -15.58
CA ALA A 64 -17.23 10.92 -15.75
C ALA A 64 -16.57 12.27 -16.07
N ASP A 65 -17.16 13.02 -16.98
CA ASP A 65 -16.60 14.30 -17.42
C ASP A 65 -16.74 15.38 -16.34
N GLN A 66 -17.90 15.43 -15.69
CA GLN A 66 -18.15 16.33 -14.56
C GLN A 66 -17.20 16.01 -13.38
N ALA A 67 -16.96 14.72 -13.10
CA ALA A 67 -16.05 14.30 -12.05
C ALA A 67 -14.60 14.75 -12.36
N ARG A 68 -14.14 14.57 -13.61
CA ARG A 68 -12.80 15.03 -14.03
C ARG A 68 -12.66 16.55 -13.91
N GLU A 69 -13.70 17.30 -14.25
CA GLU A 69 -13.72 18.76 -14.11
C GLU A 69 -13.63 19.19 -12.64
N VAL A 70 -14.43 18.58 -11.77
CA VAL A 70 -14.40 18.85 -10.32
C VAL A 70 -13.04 18.52 -9.72
N LEU A 71 -12.46 17.37 -10.09
CA LEU A 71 -11.16 16.95 -9.57
C LEU A 71 -10.03 17.87 -10.07
N GLY A 72 -10.14 18.35 -11.32
CA GLY A 72 -9.20 19.25 -11.97
C GLY A 72 -7.83 18.61 -12.23
N PRO A 73 -6.93 19.30 -12.96
CA PRO A 73 -5.54 18.88 -13.08
C PRO A 73 -4.87 18.98 -11.71
N ARG A 74 -4.62 17.84 -11.06
CA ARG A 74 -3.82 17.80 -9.84
C ARG A 74 -2.35 17.74 -10.20
N GLU A 75 -1.59 18.66 -9.64
CA GLU A 75 -0.16 18.46 -9.45
C GLU A 75 -0.02 17.25 -8.51
N PRO A 76 0.77 16.22 -8.87
CA PRO A 76 0.92 15.04 -8.04
C PRO A 76 1.38 15.52 -6.66
N VAL A 77 0.53 15.34 -5.64
CA VAL A 77 0.91 15.66 -4.27
C VAL A 77 2.17 14.83 -4.01
N PRO A 78 3.34 15.45 -3.77
CA PRO A 78 4.54 14.70 -3.47
C PRO A 78 4.25 13.97 -2.16
N VAL A 79 3.88 12.70 -2.29
CA VAL A 79 3.68 11.80 -1.16
C VAL A 79 5.01 11.87 -0.42
N PRO A 80 5.06 12.43 0.82
CA PRO A 80 6.31 12.51 1.54
C PRO A 80 6.79 11.08 1.65
N ALA A 81 7.89 10.76 0.96
CA ALA A 81 8.55 9.47 1.02
C ALA A 81 8.65 9.16 2.50
N THR A 82 7.84 8.18 2.92
CA THR A 82 7.46 8.03 4.31
C THR A 82 8.75 8.08 5.10
N THR A 83 8.90 9.05 6.00
CA THR A 83 10.04 9.13 6.91
C THR A 83 9.83 8.01 7.93
N ARG A 84 9.92 6.79 7.42
CA ARG A 84 9.60 5.58 8.12
C ARG A 84 10.88 5.08 8.73
N SER A 85 11.12 5.68 9.89
CA SER A 85 11.91 5.21 11.01
C SER A 85 12.99 4.19 10.67
N LYS A 86 14.22 4.69 10.56
CA LYS A 86 15.48 3.91 10.59
C LYS A 86 15.46 2.78 11.64
N VAL A 87 14.63 2.92 12.69
CA VAL A 87 14.42 1.94 13.76
C VAL A 87 13.84 0.61 13.27
N VAL A 88 12.89 0.60 12.33
CA VAL A 88 12.31 -0.68 11.86
C VAL A 88 13.33 -1.47 11.05
N THR A 89 14.06 -0.77 10.16
CA THR A 89 15.18 -1.37 9.41
C THR A 89 16.27 -1.86 10.36
N LEU A 90 16.59 -1.11 11.42
CA LEU A 90 17.55 -1.53 12.43
C LEU A 90 17.09 -2.79 13.17
N ILE A 91 15.83 -2.87 13.59
CA ILE A 91 15.29 -4.05 14.28
C ILE A 91 15.33 -5.27 13.36
N ALA A 92 14.90 -5.14 12.11
CA ALA A 92 14.95 -6.23 11.13
C ALA A 92 16.40 -6.68 10.87
N MET A 93 17.34 -5.74 10.78
CA MET A 93 18.76 -6.05 10.58
C MET A 93 19.35 -6.79 11.78
N VAL A 94 19.05 -6.36 13.00
CA VAL A 94 19.50 -7.04 14.22
C VAL A 94 18.93 -8.46 14.31
N MET A 95 17.65 -8.65 13.99
CA MET A 95 17.05 -10.00 13.96
C MET A 95 17.71 -10.90 12.91
N LEU A 96 17.98 -10.39 11.71
CA LEU A 96 18.66 -11.15 10.65
C LEU A 96 20.07 -11.57 11.07
N ILE A 97 20.84 -10.65 11.66
CA ILE A 97 22.22 -10.95 12.12
C ILE A 97 22.18 -12.01 13.23
N GLY A 98 21.30 -11.86 14.22
CA GLY A 98 21.14 -12.85 15.29
C GLY A 98 20.77 -14.24 14.76
N PHE A 99 19.85 -14.30 13.78
CA PHE A 99 19.47 -15.54 13.11
C PHE A 99 20.66 -16.20 12.39
N LEU A 100 21.44 -15.43 11.64
CA LEU A 100 22.62 -15.94 10.93
C LEU A 100 23.69 -16.47 11.91
N ILE A 101 23.93 -15.76 13.01
CA ILE A 101 24.89 -16.22 14.04
C ILE A 101 24.41 -17.51 14.68
N THR A 102 23.13 -17.59 15.04
CA THR A 102 22.55 -18.78 15.67
C THR A 102 22.62 -19.98 14.73
N ASN A 103 22.27 -19.79 13.46
CA ASN A 103 22.32 -20.84 12.45
C ASN A 103 23.76 -21.29 12.16
N ALA A 104 24.72 -20.36 12.09
CA ALA A 104 26.14 -20.70 11.92
C ALA A 104 26.68 -21.48 13.13
N ALA A 105 26.34 -21.09 14.36
CA ALA A 105 26.72 -21.81 15.58
C ALA A 105 26.13 -23.22 15.61
N TYR A 106 24.87 -23.38 15.20
CA TYR A 106 24.23 -24.68 15.08
C TYR A 106 24.93 -25.56 14.03
N LEU A 107 25.29 -24.99 12.87
CA LEU A 107 26.00 -25.71 11.82
C LEU A 107 27.37 -26.21 12.29
N VAL A 108 28.12 -25.40 13.06
CA VAL A 108 29.44 -25.78 13.61
C VAL A 108 29.33 -26.89 14.66
N GLN A 109 28.25 -26.91 15.47
CA GLN A 109 28.02 -27.97 16.46
C GLN A 109 27.59 -29.29 15.84
N VAL A 110 26.84 -29.26 14.74
CA VAL A 110 26.30 -30.45 14.07
C VAL A 110 27.28 -31.07 13.08
N LEU A 111 28.20 -30.28 12.50
CA LEU A 111 29.22 -30.76 11.57
C LEU A 111 30.06 -31.96 12.09
N PRO A 112 30.56 -31.98 13.34
CA PRO A 112 31.37 -33.10 13.83
C PRO A 112 30.58 -34.40 14.07
N GLU A 113 29.25 -34.34 14.22
CA GLU A 113 28.39 -35.54 14.34
C GLU A 113 28.16 -36.21 12.98
N LEU A 114 28.26 -35.46 11.87
CA LEU A 114 28.03 -35.97 10.52
C LEU A 114 29.25 -36.67 9.89
N PHE A 115 30.45 -36.40 10.41
CA PHE A 115 31.74 -36.95 9.95
C PHE A 115 32.28 -38.06 10.86
N ARG A 116 31.45 -38.63 11.74
CA ARG A 116 31.77 -39.74 12.63
C ARG A 116 31.07 -41.01 12.19
#